data_AF-A0A285UB98-F1
#
_entry.id   AF-A0A285UB98-F1
#
_cell.length_a   1.000
_cell.length_b   1.000
_cell.length_c   1.000
_cell.angle_alpha   90.00
_cell.angle_beta   90.00
_cell.angle_gamma   90.00
#
_symmetry.space_group_name_H-M   'P 1'
#
loop_
_entity.id
_entity.type
_entity.pdbx_description
1 polymer ?
#
loop_
_entity_poly.entity_id
_entity_poly.type
_entity_poly.pdbx_seq_one_letter_code
_entity_poly.pdbx_strand_id
1 'polypeptide(L)' 'MPFLDTGELFEIGGVTIRIGLNAFALLMIIVTAFSIWGIVGALRARNILAVVFSIAATLTFGFFTVATILTYGYPELGA' A
#
# COMPACT_ATOMS: atom_id res chain seq x y z
N MET A 1 11.60 10.97 5.82
CA MET A 1 11.77 11.89 4.68
C MET A 1 11.23 11.22 3.43
N PRO A 2 10.22 11.78 2.76
CA PRO A 2 9.85 11.35 1.43
C PRO A 2 10.99 11.50 0.43
N PHE A 3 11.04 10.58 -0.53
CA PHE A 3 11.85 10.71 -1.74
C PHE A 3 11.18 11.68 -2.73
N LEU A 4 9.85 11.64 -2.79
CA LEU A 4 9.02 12.54 -3.59
C LEU A 4 7.89 13.05 -2.71
N ASP A 5 7.67 14.36 -2.71
CA ASP A 5 6.54 15.00 -2.04
C ASP A 5 5.99 16.11 -2.95
N THR A 6 4.68 16.09 -3.15
CA THR A 6 3.97 17.13 -3.91
C THR A 6 3.41 18.24 -3.03
N GLY A 7 3.51 18.13 -1.71
CA GLY A 7 2.89 19.08 -0.78
C GLY A 7 1.38 18.86 -0.64
N GLU A 8 0.67 19.83 -0.05
CA GLU A 8 -0.81 19.80 0.06
C GLU A 8 -1.43 20.02 -1.31
N LEU A 9 -2.23 19.04 -1.75
CA LEU A 9 -2.95 19.15 -3.00
C LEU A 9 -4.38 19.63 -2.75
N PHE A 10 -5.14 18.91 -1.93
CA PHE A 10 -6.55 19.22 -1.63
C PHE A 10 -7.01 18.53 -0.35
N GLU A 11 -7.98 19.13 0.34
CA GLU A 11 -8.57 18.59 1.58
C GLU A 11 -9.96 18.02 1.29
N ILE A 12 -10.22 16.78 1.69
CA ILE A 12 -11.53 16.14 1.55
C ILE A 12 -11.97 15.65 2.93
N GLY A 13 -13.03 16.26 3.47
CA GLY A 13 -13.65 15.80 4.73
C GLY A 13 -12.71 15.81 5.93
N GLY A 14 -11.77 16.76 6.01
CA GLY A 14 -10.76 16.83 7.07
C GLY A 14 -9.51 15.99 6.83
N VAL A 15 -9.39 15.33 5.67
CA VAL A 15 -8.20 14.58 5.27
C VAL A 15 -7.44 15.37 4.21
N THR A 16 -6.22 15.80 4.53
CA THR A 16 -5.31 16.43 3.59
C THR A 16 -4.72 15.37 2.65
N ILE A 17 -5.03 15.50 1.36
CA ILE A 17 -4.48 14.65 0.31
C ILE A 17 -3.21 15.28 -0.24
N ARG A 18 -2.18 14.45 -0.32
CA ARG A 18 -0.85 14.74 -0.86
C ARG A 18 -0.43 13.56 -1.72
N ILE A 19 0.62 13.68 -2.53
CA ILE A 19 1.24 12.51 -3.16
C ILE A 19 2.69 12.44 -2.69
N GLY A 20 2.96 11.43 -1.87
CA GLY A 20 4.24 11.18 -1.25
C GLY A 20 4.77 9.78 -1.53
N LEU A 21 6.05 9.66 -1.89
CA LEU A 21 6.71 8.37 -2.02
C LEU A 21 7.82 8.26 -0.98
N ASN A 22 7.72 7.27 -0.09
CA ASN A 22 8.72 6.98 0.92
C ASN A 22 9.13 5.50 0.87
N ALA A 23 10.12 5.13 1.69
CA ALA A 23 10.61 3.74 1.73
C ALA A 23 9.52 2.74 2.11
N PHE A 24 8.62 3.12 3.02
CA PHE A 24 7.52 2.27 3.45
C PHE A 24 6.52 1.99 2.30
N ALA A 25 6.11 3.02 1.56
CA ALA A 25 5.26 2.89 0.39
C ALA A 25 5.89 1.97 -0.66
N LEU A 26 7.19 2.12 -0.93
CA LEU A 26 7.91 1.25 -1.86
C LEU A 26 7.90 -0.23 -1.41
N LEU A 27 8.17 -0.49 -0.13
CA LEU A 27 8.11 -1.85 0.41
C LEU A 27 6.69 -2.43 0.28
N MET A 28 5.67 -1.63 0.56
CA MET A 28 4.27 -2.04 0.47
C MET A 28 3.83 -2.31 -0.97
N ILE A 29 4.29 -1.51 -1.94
CA ILE A 29 4.12 -1.77 -3.38
C ILE A 29 4.70 -3.14 -3.74
N ILE A 30 5.92 -3.42 -3.32
CA ILE A 30 6.60 -4.68 -3.62
C ILE A 30 5.83 -5.86 -3.02
N VAL A 31 5.43 -5.76 -1.74
CA VAL A 31 4.64 -6.80 -1.08
C VAL A 31 3.30 -7.04 -1.78
N THR A 32 2.61 -5.96 -2.18
CA THR A 32 1.35 -6.05 -2.93
C THR A 32 1.55 -6.71 -4.30
N ALA A 33 2.64 -6.39 -5.00
CA ALA A 33 2.97 -7.03 -6.26
C ALA A 33 3.23 -8.54 -6.09
N PHE A 34 4.00 -8.92 -5.05
CA PHE A 34 4.24 -10.32 -4.73
C PHE A 34 2.99 -11.06 -4.29
N SER A 35 2.07 -10.42 -3.55
CA SER A 35 0.81 -11.07 -3.16
C SER A 35 -0.09 -11.33 -4.36
N ILE A 36 -0.11 -10.45 -5.37
CA ILE A 36 -0.82 -10.67 -6.64
C ILE A 36 -0.23 -11.91 -7.36
N TRP A 37 1.10 -12.00 -7.45
CA TRP A 37 1.75 -13.20 -7.99
C TRP A 37 1.45 -14.46 -7.17
N GLY A 38 1.32 -14.32 -5.84
CA GLY A 38 0.90 -15.38 -4.93
C GLY A 38 -0.48 -15.94 -5.27
N ILE A 39 -1.43 -15.09 -5.68
CA ILE A 39 -2.76 -15.54 -6.15
C ILE A 39 -2.62 -16.47 -7.36
N VAL A 40 -1.82 -16.08 -8.36
CA VAL A 40 -1.60 -16.88 -9.58
C VAL A 40 -0.99 -18.25 -9.24
N GLY A 41 0.02 -18.26 -8.37
CA GLY A 41 0.65 -19.50 -7.88
C GLY A 41 -0.34 -20.40 -7.12
N ALA A 42 -1.14 -19.81 -6.23
CA ALA A 42 -2.12 -20.52 -5.43
C ALA A 42 -3.26 -21.13 -6.27
N LEU A 43 -3.72 -20.40 -7.30
CA LEU A 43 -4.70 -20.90 -8.27
C LEU A 43 -4.15 -22.11 -9.04
N ARG A 44 -2.91 -22.05 -9.53
CA ARG A 44 -2.27 -23.17 -10.23
C ARG A 44 -2.12 -24.40 -9.33
N ALA A 45 -1.83 -24.19 -8.05
CA ALA A 45 -1.74 -25.25 -7.04
C ALA A 45 -3.10 -25.75 -6.55
N ARG A 46 -4.23 -25.17 -7.00
CA ARG A 46 -5.60 -25.44 -6.51
C ARG A 46 -5.73 -25.32 -4.98
N ASN A 47 -4.92 -24.45 -4.37
CA ASN A 47 -4.92 -24.24 -2.92
C ASN A 47 -5.81 -23.06 -2.56
N ILE A 48 -7.07 -23.34 -2.24
CA ILE A 48 -8.09 -22.33 -1.92
C ILE A 48 -7.68 -21.48 -0.71
N LEU A 49 -7.08 -22.09 0.31
CA LEU A 49 -6.65 -21.36 1.52
C LEU A 49 -5.58 -20.32 1.16
N ALA A 50 -4.58 -20.72 0.36
CA ALA A 50 -3.55 -19.80 -0.13
C ALA A 50 -4.10 -18.70 -1.03
N VAL A 51 -5.13 -18.99 -1.85
CA VAL A 51 -5.82 -17.97 -2.65
C VAL A 51 -6.47 -16.92 -1.76
N VAL A 52 -7.23 -17.35 -0.75
CA VAL A 52 -7.91 -16.43 0.18
C VAL A 52 -6.90 -15.53 0.91
N PHE A 53 -5.83 -16.11 1.44
CA PHE A 53 -4.80 -15.32 2.13
C PHE A 53 -4.05 -14.38 1.19
N SER A 54 -3.80 -14.79 -0.05
CA SER A 54 -3.13 -13.94 -1.04
C SER A 54 -4.01 -12.78 -1.49
N ILE A 55 -5.33 -12.99 -1.62
CA ILE A 55 -6.31 -11.92 -1.86
C ILE A 55 -6.36 -10.97 -0.66
N ALA A 56 -6.48 -11.51 0.56
CA ALA A 56 -6.52 -10.69 1.77
C ALA A 56 -5.24 -9.84 1.93
N ALA A 57 -4.07 -10.42 1.66
CA ALA A 57 -2.80 -9.70 1.65
C ALA A 57 -2.80 -8.61 0.58
N THR A 58 -3.21 -8.92 -0.66
CA THR A 58 -3.26 -7.94 -1.75
C THR A 58 -4.16 -6.75 -1.43
N LEU A 59 -5.35 -7.01 -0.90
CA LEU A 59 -6.28 -5.94 -0.52
C LEU A 59 -5.73 -5.09 0.63
N THR A 60 -5.16 -5.73 1.64
CA THR A 60 -4.62 -5.03 2.82
C THR A 60 -3.41 -4.19 2.45
N PHE A 61 -2.37 -4.81 1.89
CA PHE A 61 -1.14 -4.10 1.52
C PHE A 61 -1.37 -3.10 0.38
N GLY A 62 -2.24 -3.41 -0.57
CA GLY A 62 -2.62 -2.49 -1.64
C GLY A 62 -3.36 -1.26 -1.13
N PHE A 63 -4.34 -1.45 -0.24
CA PHE A 63 -5.04 -0.33 0.40
C PHE A 63 -4.08 0.56 1.17
N PHE A 64 -3.25 -0.02 2.04
CA PHE A 64 -2.30 0.77 2.82
C PHE A 64 -1.18 1.36 1.99
N THR A 65 -0.82 0.78 0.84
CA THR A 65 0.08 1.41 -0.13
C THR A 65 -0.52 2.72 -0.63
N VAL A 66 -1.78 2.67 -1.11
CA VAL A 66 -2.48 3.85 -1.62
C VAL A 66 -2.66 4.88 -0.52
N ALA A 67 -3.10 4.48 0.67
CA ALA A 67 -3.24 5.37 1.82
C ALA A 67 -1.90 6.02 2.18
N THR A 68 -0.81 5.24 2.23
CA THR A 68 0.52 5.78 2.54
C THR A 68 0.97 6.80 1.51
N ILE A 69 0.73 6.53 0.22
CA ILE A 69 1.09 7.46 -0.85
C ILE A 69 0.26 8.75 -0.76
N LEU A 70 -1.02 8.63 -0.42
CA LEU A 70 -1.95 9.77 -0.44
C LEU A 70 -1.92 10.63 0.83
N THR A 71 -1.52 10.08 1.96
CA THR A 71 -1.64 10.79 3.25
C THR A 71 -0.38 10.77 4.10
N TYR A 72 0.74 10.21 3.60
CA TYR A 72 1.89 9.81 4.43
C TYR A 72 1.45 8.94 5.60
N GLY A 73 1.46 7.62 5.41
CA GLY A 73 0.96 6.61 6.37
C GLY A 73 1.64 6.56 7.76
N TYR A 74 2.20 7.66 8.25
CA TYR A 74 2.67 7.87 9.60
C TYR A 74 2.54 9.37 9.94
N PRO A 75 2.03 9.75 11.14
CA PRO A 75 2.35 11.08 11.67
C PRO A 75 3.86 11.24 11.66
N GLU A 76 4.37 12.44 11.38
CA GLU A 76 5.80 12.73 11.46
C GLU A 76 6.33 12.21 12.80
N LEU A 77 7.12 11.12 12.76
CA LEU A 77 7.80 10.61 13.95
C LEU A 77 8.91 11.60 14.29
N GLY A 78 8.52 12.63 15.03
CA GLY A 78 9.41 13.59 15.67
C GLY A 78 9.47 14.95 14.97
N ALA A 79 8.83 15.91 15.66
CA ALA A 79 9.26 17.29 15.94
C ALA A 79 9.68 18.21 14.78
#